data_AF-A0A2V3VIX3-F1
#
_entry.id   AF-A0A2V3VIX3-F1
#
_cell.length_a   1.000
_cell.length_b   1.000
_cell.length_c   1.000
_cell.angle_alpha   90.00
_cell.angle_beta   90.00
_cell.angle_gamma   90.00
#
_symmetry.space_group_name_H-M   'P 1'
#
loop_
_entity.id
_entity.type
_entity.pdbx_description
1 polymer ?
#
loop_
_entity_poly.entity_id
_entity_poly.type
_entity_poly.pdbx_seq_one_letter_code
_entity_poly.pdbx_strand_id
1 'polypeptide(L)'
;MSNNIIIERTSIQWKSPIPGTPTRRVPDHYFGRNVHALVDGEENIYRLKPKDIALEATEEDMINVVKTIVDNEKEVKETENAE
;
A
#
# COMPACT_ATOMS: atom_id res chain seq x y z
N MET A 1 -20.48 -0.04 -1.64
CA MET A 1 -20.37 -1.51 -1.69
C MET A 1 -19.27 -1.92 -0.72
N SER A 2 -19.44 -3.00 0.03
CA SER A 2 -18.37 -3.51 0.90
C SER A 2 -17.42 -4.32 0.04
N ASN A 3 -16.32 -3.71 -0.42
CA ASN A 3 -15.26 -4.45 -1.13
C ASN A 3 -14.68 -5.48 -0.15
N ASN A 4 -14.64 -6.74 -0.54
CA ASN A 4 -13.99 -7.78 0.25
C ASN A 4 -12.48 -7.70 0.01
N ILE A 5 -11.73 -7.15 0.98
CA ILE A 5 -10.29 -6.94 0.87
C ILE A 5 -9.60 -7.88 1.86
N ILE A 6 -8.77 -8.78 1.34
CA ILE A 6 -7.97 -9.71 2.14
C ILE A 6 -6.50 -9.44 1.85
N ILE A 7 -5.71 -9.16 2.89
CA ILE A 7 -4.26 -8.98 2.73
C ILE A 7 -3.59 -10.35 2.82
N GLU A 8 -2.98 -10.80 1.73
CA GLU A 8 -2.31 -12.10 1.70
C GLU A 8 -0.87 -12.02 2.21
N ARG A 9 -0.15 -10.97 1.80
CA ARG A 9 1.23 -10.74 2.21
C ARG A 9 1.62 -9.29 2.05
N THR A 10 2.61 -8.90 2.84
CA THR A 10 3.19 -7.56 2.79
C THR A 10 4.70 -7.65 2.79
N SER A 11 5.36 -6.70 2.14
CA SER A 11 6.81 -6.59 2.17
C SER A 11 7.23 -5.15 2.38
N ILE A 12 8.07 -4.93 3.40
CA ILE A 12 8.63 -3.61 3.70
C ILE A 12 9.85 -3.38 2.81
N GLN A 13 9.88 -2.22 2.17
CA GLN A 13 11.00 -1.73 1.40
C GLN A 13 11.83 -0.79 2.26
N TRP A 14 13.14 -1.00 2.26
CA TRP A 14 14.12 -0.17 2.96
C TRP A 14 14.95 0.58 1.95
N LYS A 15 15.37 1.80 2.29
CA LYS A 15 16.36 2.55 1.52
C LYS A 15 17.70 1.80 1.55
N SER A 16 18.47 1.94 0.48
CA SER A 16 19.84 1.43 0.43
C SER A 16 20.68 2.03 1.56
N PRO A 17 21.54 1.25 2.22
CA PRO A 17 22.45 1.79 3.23
C PRO A 17 23.42 2.79 2.60
N ILE A 18 23.74 3.86 3.33
CA ILE A 18 24.76 4.81 2.91
C ILE A 18 26.14 4.15 3.17
N PRO A 19 27.02 4.02 2.16
CA PRO A 19 28.35 3.47 2.36
C PRO A 19 29.10 4.18 3.50
N GLY A 20 29.74 3.41 4.38
CA GLY A 20 30.43 3.95 5.56
C GLY A 20 29.54 4.20 6.78
N THR A 21 28.22 3.99 6.68
CA THR A 21 27.30 4.05 7.82
C THR A 21 26.75 2.67 8.19
N PRO A 22 26.46 2.40 9.48
CA PRO A 22 25.86 1.14 9.88
C PRO A 22 24.44 1.03 9.32
N THR A 23 24.12 -0.10 8.69
CA THR A 23 22.77 -0.40 8.23
C THR A 23 21.85 -0.62 9.43
N ARG A 24 20.78 0.18 9.56
CA ARG A 24 19.82 0.05 10.67
C ARG A 24 18.39 0.02 10.13
N ARG A 25 17.57 -0.91 10.63
CA ARG A 25 16.11 -0.95 10.38
C ARG A 25 15.43 0.08 11.30
N VAL A 26 15.62 1.36 10.97
CA VAL A 26 15.01 2.50 11.69
C VAL A 26 13.99 3.19 10.79
N PRO A 27 13.00 3.90 11.37
CA PRO A 27 11.99 4.63 10.59
C PRO A 27 12.58 5.53 9.50
N ASP A 28 13.75 6.14 9.71
CA ASP A 28 14.42 7.00 8.73
C ASP A 28 14.75 6.30 7.40
N HIS A 29 15.00 4.99 7.47
CA HIS A 29 15.32 4.14 6.32
C HIS A 29 14.10 3.48 5.69
N TYR A 30 12.90 3.72 6.22
CA TYR A 30 11.67 3.22 5.61
C TYR A 30 11.47 3.86 4.24
N PHE A 31 11.27 3.04 3.21
CA PHE A 31 11.04 3.47 1.84
C PHE A 31 9.59 3.27 1.40
N GLY A 32 8.88 2.32 2.01
CA GLY A 32 7.50 2.02 1.66
C GLY A 32 7.15 0.56 1.91
N ARG A 33 5.96 0.16 1.48
CA ARG A 33 5.45 -1.20 1.65
C ARG A 33 4.73 -1.63 0.38
N ASN A 34 5.00 -2.84 -0.08
CA ASN A 34 4.14 -3.49 -1.06
C ASN A 34 3.10 -4.34 -0.31
N VAL A 35 1.84 -4.13 -0.65
CA VAL A 35 0.71 -4.90 -0.13
C VAL A 35 0.15 -5.74 -1.26
N HIS A 36 0.16 -7.05 -1.09
CA HIS A 36 -0.56 -7.98 -1.96
C HIS A 36 -1.91 -8.24 -1.32
N ALA A 37 -2.97 -7.81 -1.99
CA ALA A 37 -4.32 -7.96 -1.50
C ALA A 37 -5.22 -8.57 -2.56
N LEU A 38 -6.10 -9.45 -2.11
CA LEU A 38 -7.21 -9.96 -2.88
C LEU A 38 -8.38 -8.97 -2.71
N VAL A 39 -8.80 -8.33 -3.80
CA VAL A 39 -9.94 -7.40 -3.82
C VAL A 39 -11.05 -8.02 -4.63
N ASP A 40 -12.17 -8.36 -4.00
CA ASP A 40 -13.34 -8.99 -4.62
C ASP A 40 -13.00 -10.27 -5.42
N GLY A 41 -11.94 -10.98 -5.00
CA GLY A 41 -11.47 -12.22 -5.65
C GLY A 41 -10.34 -12.04 -6.67
N GLU A 42 -9.90 -10.80 -6.91
CA GLU A 42 -8.80 -10.49 -7.83
C GLU A 42 -7.52 -10.10 -7.07
N GLU A 43 -6.39 -10.73 -7.44
CA GLU A 43 -5.08 -10.42 -6.87
C GLU A 43 -4.56 -9.07 -7.39
N ASN A 44 -4.31 -8.16 -6.47
CA ASN A 44 -3.80 -6.83 -6.75
C ASN A 44 -2.56 -6.51 -5.91
N ILE A 45 -1.66 -5.70 -6.48
CA ILE A 45 -0.41 -5.29 -5.84
C ILE A 45 -0.39 -3.78 -5.69
N TYR A 46 -0.39 -3.31 -4.45
CA TYR A 46 -0.34 -1.89 -4.11
C TYR A 46 1.06 -1.51 -3.62
N ARG A 47 1.68 -0.55 -4.31
CA ARG A 47 2.99 0.00 -3.93
C ARG A 47 2.77 1.29 -3.14
N LEU A 48 2.86 1.20 -1.82
CA LEU A 48 2.57 2.30 -0.91
C LEU A 48 3.86 3.00 -0.50
N LYS A 49 3.89 4.32 -0.62
CA LYS A 49 5.03 5.16 -0.20
C LYS A 49 4.91 5.47 1.30
N PRO A 50 5.95 6.03 1.94
CA PRO A 50 5.91 6.38 3.36
C PRO A 50 4.89 7.45 3.70
N LYS A 51 4.46 8.23 2.69
CA LYS A 51 3.38 9.22 2.82
C LYS A 51 2.00 8.57 2.86
N ASP A 52 1.86 7.39 2.25
CA ASP A 52 0.58 6.69 2.11
C ASP A 52 0.37 5.75 3.31
N ILE A 53 1.45 5.15 3.81
CA ILE A 53 1.39 4.24 4.96
C ILE A 53 2.67 4.27 5.80
N ALA A 54 2.49 4.43 7.11
CA ALA A 54 3.59 4.45 8.08
C ALA A 54 4.23 3.07 8.28
N LEU A 55 5.45 3.04 8.85
CA LEU A 55 6.15 1.79 9.15
C LEU A 55 5.38 0.96 10.19
N GLU A 56 4.81 1.63 11.19
CA GLU A 56 4.06 1.07 12.32
C GLU A 56 2.61 0.72 11.96
N ALA A 57 2.21 0.89 10.70
CA ALA A 57 0.84 0.65 10.26
C ALA A 57 0.40 -0.79 10.47
N THR A 58 -0.80 -0.92 11.03
CA THR A 58 -1.50 -2.17 11.32
C THR A 58 -2.15 -2.76 10.06
N GLU A 59 -2.74 -3.93 10.20
CA GLU A 59 -3.52 -4.56 9.13
C GLU A 59 -4.74 -3.72 8.73
N GLU A 60 -5.46 -3.17 9.71
CA GLU A 60 -6.61 -2.30 9.46
C GLU A 60 -6.20 -1.03 8.68
N ASP A 61 -5.05 -0.43 9.01
CA ASP A 61 -4.51 0.71 8.28
C ASP A 61 -4.26 0.37 6.81
N MET A 62 -3.69 -0.81 6.54
CA MET A 62 -3.45 -1.28 5.18
C MET A 62 -4.76 -1.48 4.40
N ILE A 63 -5.77 -2.09 5.03
CA ILE A 63 -7.09 -2.29 4.41
C ILE A 63 -7.72 -0.94 4.06
N ASN A 64 -7.65 0.04 4.97
CA ASN A 64 -8.20 1.37 4.76
C ASN A 64 -7.53 2.11 3.59
N VAL A 65 -6.20 2.01 3.47
CA VAL A 65 -5.45 2.61 2.36
C VAL A 65 -5.83 1.94 1.04
N VAL A 66 -5.84 0.61 0.98
CA VAL A 66 -6.24 -0.13 -0.24
C VAL A 66 -7.67 0.21 -0.63
N LYS A 67 -8.59 0.27 0.34
CA LYS A 67 -9.97 0.66 0.09
C LYS A 67 -10.07 2.05 -0.52
N THR A 68 -9.32 3.02 0.01
CA THR A 68 -9.29 4.39 -0.52
C THR A 68 -8.79 4.42 -1.97
N ILE A 69 -7.77 3.62 -2.30
CA ILE A 69 -7.26 3.51 -3.68
C ILE A 69 -8.33 2.93 -4.61
N VAL A 70 -8.98 1.83 -4.21
CA VAL A 70 -10.02 1.16 -5.01
C VAL A 70 -11.23 2.07 -5.23
N ASP A 71 -11.65 2.81 -4.20
CA ASP A 71 -12.78 3.73 -4.29
C ASP A 71 -12.45 4.90 -5.24
N ASN A 72 -11.23 5.46 -5.19
CA ASN A 72 -10.77 6.47 -6.14
C ASN A 72 -10.70 5.96 -7.58
N GLU A 73 -10.26 4.71 -7.80
CA GLU A 73 -10.21 4.10 -9.14
C GLU A 73 -11.62 3.91 -9.74
N LYS A 74 -12.63 3.68 -8.90
CA LYS A 74 -14.03 3.60 -9.34
C LYS A 74 -14.55 4.97 -9.80
N GLU A 75 -14.23 6.03 -9.06
CA GLU A 75 -14.63 7.40 -9.43
C GLU A 75 -14.02 7.85 -10.77
N VAL A 76 -12.74 7.54 -11.03
CA VAL A 76 -12.09 7.89 -12.32
C VAL A 76 -12.75 7.17 -13.50
N LYS A 77 -13.12 5.89 -13.34
CA LYS A 77 -13.80 5.12 -14.38
C LYS A 77 -15.24 5.60 -14.65
N GLU A 78 -15.94 6.14 -13.66
CA GLU A 78 -17.27 6.71 -13.85
C GLU A 78 -17.24 8.03 -14.62
N THR A 79 -16.20 8.86 -14.42
CA THR A 79 -16.02 10.10 -15.20
C THR A 79 -15.63 9.85 -16.65
N GLU A 80 -14.84 8.81 -16.95
CA GLU A 80 -14.44 8.47 -18.33
C GLU A 80 -15.58 7.84 -19.16
N ASN A 81 -16.59 7.25 -18.54
CA ASN A 81 -17.75 6.67 -19.23
C ASN A 81 -18.93 7.67 -19.40
N ALA A 82 -18.78 8.91 -18.91
CA ALA A 82 -19.78 9.96 -18.99
C ALA A 82 -19.50 11.02 -20.08
N GLU A 83 -18.38 10.91 -20.78
CA GLU A 83 -18.02 11.68 -21.99
C GLU A 83 -18.18 10.85 -23.27
#